data_AF-A0A351EM38-F1
#
_entry.id   AF-A0A351EM38-F1
#
_cell.length_a   1.000
_cell.length_b   1.000
_cell.length_c   1.000
_cell.angle_alpha   90.00
_cell.angle_beta   90.00
_cell.angle_gamma   90.00
#
_symmetry.space_group_name_H-M   'P 1'
#
loop_
_entity.id
_entity.type
_entity.pdbx_description
1 polymer ?
#
loop_
_entity_poly.entity_id
_entity_poly.type
_entity_poly.pdbx_seq_one_letter_code
_entity_poly.pdbx_strand_id
1 'polypeptide(L)'
;MTCLCPGFVNTDIVRSTAARESGSVGSAIDDRGDQMLELTLRALSGGLDPEVVGQQVLDAIYNDQFWLFTDQDWDEPIAARADQIARRSPPRFQR
;
A
#
# COMPACT_ATOMS: atom_id res chain seq x y z
N MET A 1 11.22 17.30 -4.16
CA MET A 1 9.85 16.73 -4.07
C MET A 1 10.00 15.23 -3.93
N THR A 2 9.22 14.60 -3.06
CA THR A 2 9.31 13.15 -2.77
C THR A 2 7.91 12.53 -2.87
N CYS A 3 7.80 11.39 -3.53
CA CYS A 3 6.63 10.55 -3.62
C CYS A 3 6.82 9.35 -2.69
N LEU A 4 6.12 9.37 -1.56
CA LEU A 4 6.08 8.27 -0.60
C LEU A 4 5.14 7.17 -1.12
N CYS A 5 5.65 5.95 -1.24
CA CYS A 5 4.93 4.75 -1.69
C CYS A 5 5.15 3.63 -0.68
N PRO A 6 4.42 3.64 0.45
CA PRO A 6 4.67 2.71 1.53
C PRO A 6 4.02 1.34 1.27
N GLY A 7 4.62 0.28 1.81
CA GLY A 7 3.90 -0.98 2.02
C GLY A 7 2.99 -0.88 3.26
N PHE A 8 2.89 -1.96 4.04
CA PHE A 8 2.04 -1.94 5.23
C PHE A 8 2.67 -1.11 6.35
N VAL A 9 1.89 -0.15 6.86
CA VAL A 9 2.27 0.71 8.00
C VAL A 9 1.19 0.58 9.06
N ASN A 10 1.60 0.41 10.32
CA ASN A 10 0.70 0.25 11.45
C ASN A 10 -0.04 1.56 11.77
N THR A 11 -1.15 1.78 11.06
CA THR A 11 -1.99 2.98 11.11
C THR A 11 -3.47 2.62 11.19
N ASP A 12 -4.30 3.61 11.49
CA ASP A 12 -5.75 3.47 11.56
C ASP A 12 -6.47 3.60 10.20
N ILE A 13 -5.79 3.44 9.06
CA ILE A 13 -6.39 3.66 7.71
C ILE A 13 -7.64 2.81 7.45
N VAL A 14 -7.73 1.62 8.05
CA VAL A 14 -8.90 0.74 8.00
C VAL A 14 -10.12 1.39 8.65
N ARG A 15 -9.96 2.15 9.74
CA ARG A 15 -11.08 2.83 10.42
C ARG A 15 -11.76 3.84 9.50
N SER A 16 -10.99 4.53 8.66
CA SER A 16 -11.55 5.47 7.68
C SER A 16 -12.42 4.76 6.63
N THR A 17 -12.08 3.52 6.26
CA THR A 17 -12.89 2.72 5.33
C THR A 17 -14.15 2.19 6.02
N ALA A 18 -14.04 1.73 7.27
CA ALA A 18 -15.18 1.28 8.07
C ALA A 18 -16.22 2.39 8.31
N ALA A 19 -15.76 3.63 8.46
CA ALA A 19 -16.62 4.78 8.75
C ALA A 19 -17.35 5.34 7.51
N ARG A 20 -17.11 4.82 6.31
CA ARG A 20 -17.77 5.30 5.09
C ARG A 20 -19.24 4.91 5.07
N GLU A 21 -20.09 5.81 4.57
CA GLU A 21 -21.51 5.55 4.37
C GLU A 21 -21.72 4.38 3.40
N SER A 22 -22.63 3.45 3.73
CA SER A 22 -22.95 2.31 2.88
C SER A 22 -23.40 2.77 1.49
N GLY A 23 -22.83 2.17 0.44
CA GLY A 23 -23.10 2.54 -0.94
C GLY A 23 -22.25 3.71 -1.47
N SER A 24 -21.43 4.34 -0.63
CA SER A 24 -20.45 5.33 -1.09
C SER A 24 -19.22 4.68 -1.72
N VAL A 25 -18.49 5.44 -2.55
CA VAL A 25 -17.25 4.97 -3.18
C VAL A 25 -16.24 4.55 -2.12
N GLY A 26 -15.78 3.30 -2.18
CA GLY A 26 -14.81 2.74 -1.25
C GLY A 26 -15.40 2.32 0.10
N SER A 27 -16.72 2.30 0.28
CA SER A 27 -17.37 1.63 1.42
C SER A 27 -17.29 0.11 1.27
N ALA A 28 -17.31 -0.62 2.40
CA ALA A 28 -17.55 -2.06 2.37
C ALA A 28 -19.01 -2.30 1.93
N ILE A 29 -19.20 -3.17 0.95
CA ILE A 29 -20.50 -3.38 0.28
C ILE A 29 -21.21 -4.62 0.84
N ASP A 30 -20.46 -5.60 1.38
CA ASP A 30 -20.96 -6.89 1.84
C ASP A 30 -20.03 -7.54 2.88
N ASP A 31 -20.42 -8.72 3.37
CA ASP A 31 -19.65 -9.54 4.33
C ASP A 31 -18.22 -9.85 3.84
N ARG A 32 -17.99 -9.89 2.51
CA ARG A 32 -16.64 -10.11 1.96
C ARG A 32 -15.80 -8.85 2.10
N GLY A 33 -16.40 -7.68 1.94
CA GLY A 33 -15.78 -6.39 2.25
C GLY A 33 -15.33 -6.31 3.71
N ASP A 34 -16.17 -6.72 4.64
CA ASP A 34 -15.84 -6.73 6.07
C ASP A 34 -14.72 -7.73 6.40
N GLN A 35 -14.74 -8.92 5.82
CA GLN A 35 -13.65 -9.89 5.96
C GLN A 35 -12.33 -9.37 5.39
N MET A 36 -12.36 -8.69 4.24
CA MET A 36 -11.18 -8.06 3.66
C MET A 36 -10.64 -6.95 4.55
N LEU A 37 -11.52 -6.18 5.20
CA LEU A 37 -11.14 -5.13 6.12
C LEU A 37 -10.41 -5.68 7.35
N GLU A 38 -10.91 -6.78 7.92
CA GLU A 38 -10.27 -7.50 9.03
C GLU A 38 -8.90 -8.06 8.64
N LEU A 39 -8.78 -8.66 7.45
CA LEU A 39 -7.49 -9.13 6.93
C LEU A 39 -6.50 -7.97 6.74
N THR A 40 -6.98 -6.84 6.22
CA THR A 40 -6.17 -5.63 6.03
C THR A 40 -5.71 -5.07 7.38
N LEU A 41 -6.58 -5.02 8.39
CA LEU A 41 -6.23 -4.56 9.73
C LEU A 41 -5.10 -5.40 10.33
N ARG A 42 -5.15 -6.73 10.16
CA ARG A 42 -4.10 -7.63 10.62
C ARG A 42 -2.77 -7.39 9.90
N ALA A 43 -2.81 -7.21 8.58
CA ALA A 43 -1.62 -6.90 7.79
C ALA A 43 -0.97 -5.58 8.23
N LEU A 44 -1.77 -4.53 8.44
CA LEU A 44 -1.30 -3.23 8.92
C LEU A 44 -0.73 -3.33 10.34
N SER A 45 -1.36 -4.11 11.23
CA SER A 45 -0.87 -4.30 12.60
C SER A 45 0.53 -4.92 12.66
N GLY A 46 0.91 -5.70 11.64
CA GLY A 46 2.26 -6.26 11.46
C GLY A 46 3.18 -5.41 10.58
N GLY A 47 2.71 -4.25 10.10
CA GLY A 47 3.45 -3.34 9.24
C GLY A 47 4.49 -2.52 9.99
N LEU A 48 5.20 -1.66 9.24
CA LEU A 48 6.20 -0.75 9.79
C LEU A 48 5.58 0.22 10.81
N ASP A 49 6.37 0.59 11.82
CA ASP A 49 6.03 1.69 12.71
C ASP A 49 6.00 3.01 11.92
N PRO A 50 4.94 3.84 12.06
CA PRO A 50 4.88 5.16 11.44
C PRO A 50 6.11 6.05 11.71
N GLU A 51 6.76 5.93 12.86
CA GLU A 51 7.97 6.70 13.19
C GLU A 51 9.15 6.30 12.31
N VAL A 52 9.29 5.00 12.02
CA VAL A 52 10.31 4.49 11.08
C VAL A 52 10.07 5.06 9.68
N VAL A 53 8.81 5.07 9.23
CA VAL A 53 8.45 5.68 7.93
C VAL A 53 8.74 7.18 7.93
N GLY A 54 8.47 7.88 9.03
CA GLY A 54 8.79 9.30 9.19
C GLY A 54 10.29 9.59 9.04
N GLN A 55 11.15 8.76 9.63
CA GLN A 55 12.59 8.89 9.47
C GLN A 55 13.03 8.66 8.03
N GLN A 56 12.49 7.65 7.35
CA GLN A 56 12.78 7.41 5.93
C GLN A 56 12.37 8.58 5.03
N VAL A 57 11.24 9.23 5.33
CA VAL A 57 10.80 10.44 4.62
C VAL A 57 11.78 11.59 4.84
N LEU A 58 12.22 11.82 6.08
CA LEU A 58 13.20 12.85 6.40
C LEU A 58 14.50 12.63 5.62
N ASP A 59 15.00 11.39 5.62
CA ASP A 59 16.21 11.00 4.90
C ASP A 59 16.03 11.21 3.39
N ALA A 60 14.89 10.81 2.81
CA ALA A 60 14.61 11.00 1.40
C ALA A 60 14.58 12.48 0.99
N ILE A 61 14.04 13.35 1.85
CA ILE A 61 14.02 14.80 1.61
C ILE A 61 15.45 15.36 1.61
N TYR A 62 16.28 15.00 2.59
CA TYR A 62 17.66 15.49 2.66
C TYR A 62 18.55 15.00 1.50
N ASN A 63 18.21 13.84 0.92
CA ASN A 63 18.95 13.23 -0.17
C ASN A 63 18.35 13.51 -1.56
N ASP A 64 17.37 14.43 -1.67
CA ASP A 64 16.66 14.72 -2.93
C ASP A 64 16.09 13.47 -3.63
N GLN A 65 15.69 12.46 -2.84
CA GLN A 65 15.14 11.21 -3.34
C GLN A 65 13.67 11.39 -3.71
N PHE A 66 13.34 11.21 -5.00
CA PHE A 66 11.97 11.33 -5.47
C PHE A 66 11.12 10.10 -5.12
N TRP A 67 11.55 8.88 -5.46
CA TRP A 67 10.78 7.67 -5.18
C TRP A 67 11.20 7.06 -3.85
N LEU A 68 10.29 7.05 -2.87
CA LEU A 68 10.51 6.44 -1.56
C LEU A 68 9.58 5.24 -1.39
N PHE A 69 10.12 4.03 -1.57
CA PHE A 69 9.50 2.78 -1.19
C PHE A 69 10.00 2.40 0.21
N THR A 70 9.09 2.09 1.14
CA THR A 70 9.45 1.87 2.55
C THR A 70 9.96 0.47 2.86
N ASP A 71 9.75 -0.45 1.92
CA ASP A 71 10.14 -1.85 1.95
C ASP A 71 10.44 -2.33 0.51
N GLN A 72 10.88 -3.58 0.39
CA GLN A 72 11.29 -4.20 -0.89
C GLN A 72 10.35 -5.33 -1.31
N ASP A 73 9.23 -5.56 -0.58
CA ASP A 73 8.34 -6.71 -0.78
C ASP A 73 7.68 -6.69 -2.18
N TRP A 74 7.63 -5.50 -2.80
CA TRP A 74 6.99 -5.28 -4.09
C TRP A 74 7.98 -5.12 -5.26
N ASP A 75 9.28 -5.17 -5.04
CA ASP A 75 10.29 -4.92 -6.09
C ASP A 75 10.12 -5.86 -7.30
N GLU A 76 10.03 -7.17 -7.05
CA GLU A 76 9.83 -8.17 -8.11
C GLU A 76 8.45 -8.03 -8.79
N PRO A 77 7.31 -7.93 -8.06
CA PRO A 77 6.02 -7.64 -8.68
C PRO A 77 6.00 -6.35 -9.53
N ILE A 78 6.64 -5.28 -9.07
CA ILE A 78 6.75 -4.01 -9.80
C ILE A 78 7.53 -4.22 -11.11
N ALA A 79 8.69 -4.89 -11.04
CA ALA A 79 9.51 -5.19 -12.21
C ALA A 79 8.77 -6.08 -13.22
N ALA A 80 8.09 -7.13 -12.74
CA ALA A 80 7.31 -8.04 -13.58
C ALA A 80 6.16 -7.30 -14.29
N ARG A 81 5.45 -6.44 -13.57
CA ARG A 81 4.39 -5.60 -14.17
C ARG A 81 4.96 -4.64 -15.22
N ALA A 82 6.11 -4.01 -14.95
CA ALA A 82 6.76 -3.12 -15.91
C ALA A 82 7.16 -3.85 -17.20
N ASP A 83 7.70 -5.08 -17.10
CA ASP A 83 8.02 -5.92 -18.26
C ASP A 83 6.77 -6.31 -19.06
N GLN A 84 5.68 -6.69 -18.40
CA GLN A 84 4.40 -7.00 -19.04
C GLN A 84 3.87 -5.80 -19.84
N ILE A 85 3.94 -4.59 -19.27
CA ILE A 85 3.55 -3.34 -19.93
C ILE A 85 4.42 -3.09 -21.17
N ALA A 86 5.75 -3.19 -21.03
CA ALA A 86 6.68 -2.97 -22.15
C ALA A 86 6.40 -3.92 -23.33
N ARG A 87 6.05 -5.18 -23.02
CA ARG A 87 5.72 -6.22 -24.00
C ARG A 87 4.28 -6.19 -24.49
N ARG A 88 3.43 -5.28 -24.02
CA ARG A 88 1.98 -5.24 -24.30
C ARG A 88 1.31 -6.60 -24.03
N SER A 89 1.79 -7.31 -23.02
CA SER A 89 1.25 -8.61 -22.61
C SER A 89 0.11 -8.43 -21.62
N PRO A 90 -0.89 -9.35 -21.61
CA PRO A 90 -1.94 -9.31 -20.61
C PRO A 90 -1.34 -9.48 -19.19
N PRO A 91 -1.92 -8.83 -18.17
CA PRO A 91 -1.45 -8.95 -16.80
C PRO A 91 -1.56 -10.40 -16.33
N ARG A 92 -0.52 -10.90 -15.67
CA ARG A 92 -0.54 -12.22 -15.03
C ARG A 92 -0.60 -12.04 -13.52
N PHE A 93 -1.67 -12.51 -12.91
CA PHE A 93 -1.75 -12.64 -11.46
C PHE A 93 -1.02 -13.93 -11.07
N GLN A 94 0.13 -13.82 -10.42
CA GLN A 94 0.74 -14.96 -9.74
C GLN A 94 -0.15 -15.30 -8.53
N ARG A 95 -0.53 -16.58 -8.42
CA ARG A 95 -1.33 -17.12 -7.30
C ARG A 95 -0.42 -17.52 -6.16
#